data_AF-A0A511X5U6-F1
#
_entry.id   AF-A0A511X5U6-F1
#
_cell.length_a   1.000
_cell.length_b   1.000
_cell.length_c   1.000
_cell.angle_alpha   90.00
_cell.angle_beta   90.00
_cell.angle_gamma   90.00
#
_symmetry.space_group_name_H-M   'P 1'
#
loop_
_entity.id
_entity.type
_entity.pdbx_description
1 polymer ?
#
loop_
_entity_poly.entity_id
_entity_poly.type
_entity_poly.pdbx_seq_one_letter_code
_entity_poly.pdbx_strand_id
1 'polypeptide(L)'
;MKNYLYAGMLCLSVLACAPTAVAAPPADVKKFLSAAYTCQFLSGEYDDSLAADDKQKMQKDIEKYCHYVRDNKYKLKEKYHNNTKIINKISKYDSLEID
;
A
#
# COMPACT_ATOMS: atom_id res chain seq x y z
N MET A 1 -37.29 -52.82 -19.72
CA MET A 1 -35.94 -52.62 -19.14
C MET A 1 -35.35 -51.34 -19.71
N LYS A 2 -34.67 -50.54 -18.86
CA LYS A 2 -34.31 -49.10 -18.94
C LYS A 2 -35.46 -48.22 -18.38
N ASN A 3 -35.54 -47.86 -17.09
CA ASN A 3 -34.56 -47.23 -16.16
C ASN A 3 -33.87 -46.03 -16.84
N TYR A 4 -33.91 -44.79 -16.35
CA TYR A 4 -33.80 -44.33 -14.96
C TYR A 4 -34.50 -42.98 -14.75
N LEU A 5 -35.20 -42.86 -13.62
CA LEU A 5 -35.45 -41.58 -12.94
C LEU A 5 -34.10 -40.99 -12.50
N TYR A 6 -33.86 -39.73 -12.82
CA TYR A 6 -32.96 -38.88 -12.03
C TYR A 6 -33.68 -37.56 -11.74
N ALA A 7 -34.47 -37.61 -10.67
CA ALA A 7 -34.73 -36.47 -9.82
C ALA A 7 -33.43 -36.14 -9.07
N GLY A 8 -33.08 -34.86 -8.96
CA GLY A 8 -32.00 -34.48 -8.06
C GLY A 8 -31.27 -33.20 -8.41
N MET A 9 -31.88 -32.09 -8.01
CA MET A 9 -31.20 -30.98 -7.35
C MET A 9 -30.17 -30.18 -8.16
N LEU A 10 -30.69 -29.09 -8.72
CA LEU A 10 -29.97 -27.89 -9.13
C LEU A 10 -29.14 -27.35 -7.95
N CYS A 11 -27.84 -27.68 -7.88
CA CYS A 11 -26.92 -27.03 -6.95
C CYS A 11 -26.47 -25.68 -7.56
N LEU A 12 -27.32 -24.66 -7.41
CA LEU A 12 -26.90 -23.26 -7.56
C LEU A 12 -26.09 -22.89 -6.31
N SER A 13 -24.82 -23.27 -6.25
CA SER A 13 -23.88 -22.74 -5.25
C SER A 13 -23.50 -21.33 -5.68
N VAL A 14 -24.37 -20.37 -5.36
CA VAL A 14 -24.01 -18.95 -5.39
C VAL A 14 -22.93 -18.79 -4.33
N LEU A 15 -21.65 -18.76 -4.74
CA LEU A 15 -20.58 -18.26 -3.90
C LEU A 15 -20.95 -16.82 -3.55
N ALA A 16 -21.51 -16.63 -2.37
CA ALA A 16 -21.68 -15.32 -1.77
C ALA A 16 -20.28 -14.74 -1.52
N CYS A 17 -19.75 -14.03 -2.52
CA CYS A 17 -18.62 -13.12 -2.32
C CYS A 17 -19.17 -11.95 -1.49
N ALA A 18 -19.22 -12.11 -0.16
CA ALA A 18 -19.45 -10.98 0.72
C ALA A 18 -18.24 -10.06 0.57
N PRO A 19 -18.39 -8.80 0.10
CA PRO A 19 -17.28 -7.87 0.11
C PRO A 19 -16.91 -7.64 1.57
N THR A 20 -15.80 -8.23 2.01
CA THR A 20 -15.20 -7.88 3.29
C THR A 20 -14.76 -6.44 3.14
N ALA A 21 -15.57 -5.51 3.65
CA ALA A 21 -15.22 -4.09 3.67
C ALA A 21 -13.95 -3.95 4.50
N VAL A 22 -12.80 -3.86 3.82
CA VAL A 22 -11.52 -3.63 4.47
C VAL A 22 -11.60 -2.21 5.00
N ALA A 23 -11.79 -2.07 6.32
CA ALA A 23 -11.81 -0.77 6.97
C ALA A 23 -10.62 0.05 6.48
N ALA A 24 -10.92 1.25 5.97
CA ALA A 24 -9.89 2.10 5.41
C ALA A 24 -8.85 2.43 6.50
N PRO A 25 -7.55 2.55 6.17
CA PRO A 25 -6.55 2.88 7.17
C PRO A 25 -6.85 4.24 7.83
N PRO A 26 -6.40 4.45 9.07
CA PRO A 26 -6.42 5.76 9.70
C PRO A 26 -5.75 6.83 8.82
N ALA A 27 -6.15 8.09 8.99
CA ALA A 27 -5.72 9.18 8.12
C ALA A 27 -4.20 9.41 8.11
N ASP A 28 -3.54 9.24 9.25
CA ASP A 28 -2.09 9.33 9.38
C ASP A 28 -1.36 8.20 8.64
N VAL A 29 -1.90 6.97 8.71
CA VAL A 29 -1.42 5.83 7.93
C VAL A 29 -1.63 6.07 6.44
N LYS A 30 -2.80 6.57 6.02
CA LYS A 30 -3.04 6.93 4.61
C LYS A 30 -2.03 7.96 4.10
N LYS A 31 -1.79 9.01 4.88
CA LYS A 31 -0.81 10.06 4.53
C LYS A 31 0.60 9.48 4.43
N PHE A 32 1.01 8.63 5.37
CA PHE A 32 2.28 7.94 5.32
C PHE A 32 2.42 7.06 4.08
N LEU A 33 1.43 6.23 3.77
CA LEU A 33 1.48 5.34 2.60
C LEU A 33 1.55 6.14 1.30
N SER A 34 0.83 7.27 1.21
CA SER A 34 0.94 8.17 0.05
C SER A 34 2.33 8.77 -0.08
N ALA A 35 2.91 9.27 1.02
CA ALA A 35 4.26 9.85 0.99
C ALA A 35 5.34 8.79 0.67
N ALA A 36 5.19 7.57 1.22
CA ALA A 36 6.11 6.46 0.97
C ALA A 36 6.07 6.01 -0.49
N TYR A 37 4.88 5.92 -1.07
CA TYR A 37 4.73 5.67 -2.50
C TYR A 37 5.36 6.77 -3.35
N THR A 38 5.09 8.05 -3.05
CA THR A 38 5.67 9.17 -3.81
C THR A 38 7.19 9.23 -3.70
N CYS A 39 7.73 9.01 -2.50
CA CYS A 39 9.18 8.90 -2.28
C CYS A 39 9.78 7.79 -3.16
N GLN A 40 9.27 6.56 -3.05
CA GLN A 40 9.76 5.43 -3.83
C GLN A 40 9.68 5.68 -5.34
N PHE A 41 8.57 6.24 -5.81
CA PHE A 41 8.37 6.57 -7.21
C PHE A 41 9.41 7.59 -7.68
N LEU A 42 9.49 8.76 -7.03
CA LEU A 42 10.41 9.81 -7.46
C LEU A 42 11.88 9.41 -7.36
N SER A 43 12.26 8.67 -6.31
CA SER A 43 13.63 8.16 -6.19
C SER A 43 13.99 7.15 -7.28
N GLY A 44 13.01 6.39 -7.79
CA GLY A 44 13.20 5.47 -8.91
C GLY A 44 13.22 6.14 -10.28
N GLU A 45 12.52 7.27 -10.43
CA GLU A 45 12.46 8.06 -11.67
C GLU A 45 13.59 9.10 -11.78
N TYR A 46 14.31 9.35 -10.69
CA TYR A 46 15.39 10.33 -10.69
C TYR A 46 16.56 9.87 -11.56
N ASP A 47 16.89 10.69 -12.56
CA ASP A 47 17.99 10.47 -13.48
C ASP A 47 18.85 11.74 -13.57
N ASP A 48 20.17 11.57 -13.62
CA ASP A 48 21.12 12.65 -13.81
C ASP A 48 21.06 13.28 -15.20
N SER A 49 20.40 12.62 -16.17
CA SER A 49 20.16 13.13 -17.52
C SER A 49 19.07 14.22 -17.60
N LEU A 50 18.31 14.43 -16.53
CA LEU A 50 17.25 15.44 -16.47
C LEU A 50 17.78 16.86 -16.66
N ALA A 51 16.95 17.73 -17.24
CA ALA A 51 17.22 19.17 -17.27
C ALA A 51 17.39 19.72 -15.85
N ALA A 52 18.25 20.74 -15.68
CA ALA A 52 18.63 21.25 -14.36
C ALA A 52 17.41 21.67 -13.49
N ASP A 53 16.42 22.31 -14.09
CA ASP A 53 15.20 22.75 -13.40
C ASP A 53 14.35 21.56 -12.93
N ASP A 54 14.19 20.55 -13.78
CA ASP A 54 13.45 19.32 -13.46
C ASP A 54 14.16 18.52 -12.37
N LYS A 55 15.49 18.43 -12.45
CA LYS A 55 16.35 17.81 -11.43
C LYS A 55 16.17 18.50 -10.09
N GLN A 56 16.24 19.83 -10.04
CA GLN A 56 16.07 20.59 -8.80
C GLN A 56 14.67 20.42 -8.23
N LYS A 57 13.63 20.44 -9.08
CA LYS A 57 12.25 20.21 -8.64
C LYS A 57 12.09 18.81 -8.05
N MET A 58 12.59 17.79 -8.74
CA MET A 58 12.48 16.41 -8.31
C MET A 58 13.24 16.17 -7.01
N GLN A 59 14.45 16.72 -6.85
CA GLN A 59 15.20 16.64 -5.59
C GLN A 59 14.42 17.24 -4.42
N LYS A 60 13.77 18.40 -4.62
CA LYS A 60 12.93 19.01 -3.56
C LYS A 60 11.73 18.13 -3.20
N ASP A 61 11.09 17.52 -4.18
CA ASP A 61 9.96 16.64 -3.95
C ASP A 61 10.41 15.33 -3.27
N ILE A 62 11.51 14.72 -3.70
CA ILE A 62 12.15 13.56 -3.06
C ILE A 62 12.46 13.89 -1.60
N GLU A 63 13.20 14.96 -1.33
CA GLU A 63 13.55 15.39 0.02
C GLU A 63 12.29 15.53 0.88
N LYS A 64 11.29 16.26 0.40
CA LYS A 64 10.03 16.48 1.13
C LYS A 64 9.32 15.18 1.51
N TYR A 65 9.11 14.28 0.54
CA TYR A 65 8.31 13.07 0.78
C TYR A 65 9.11 12.01 1.52
N CYS A 66 10.37 11.81 1.17
CA CYS A 66 11.23 10.82 1.80
C CYS A 66 11.59 11.23 3.24
N HIS A 67 11.86 12.50 3.52
CA HIS A 67 12.08 12.97 4.89
C HIS A 67 10.82 12.77 5.76
N TYR A 68 9.63 13.08 5.24
CA TYR A 68 8.38 12.80 5.95
C TYR A 68 8.24 11.31 6.30
N VAL A 69 8.60 10.41 5.38
CA VAL A 69 8.55 8.96 5.62
C VAL A 69 9.54 8.56 6.71
N ARG A 70 10.78 9.07 6.64
CA ARG A 70 11.85 8.83 7.62
C ARG A 70 11.38 9.16 9.04
N ASP A 71 10.79 10.35 9.20
CA ASP A 71 10.35 10.88 10.48
C ASP A 71 9.14 10.19 11.09
N ASN A 72 8.29 9.58 10.25
CA ASN A 72 6.99 9.07 10.67
C ASN A 72 6.91 7.54 10.68
N LYS A 73 7.83 6.82 10.00
CA LYS A 73 7.84 5.34 9.92
C LYS A 73 7.82 4.71 11.32
N TYR A 74 8.77 5.09 12.18
CA TYR A 74 8.88 4.55 13.53
C TYR A 74 7.75 5.02 14.45
N LYS A 75 7.37 6.31 14.37
CA LYS A 75 6.26 6.87 15.17
C LYS A 75 4.95 6.14 14.90
N LEU A 76 4.66 5.82 13.63
CA LEU A 76 3.45 5.09 13.27
C LEU A 76 3.53 3.60 13.64
N LYS A 77 4.71 2.97 13.51
CA LYS A 77 4.91 1.60 14.00
C LYS A 77 4.67 1.48 15.50
N GLU A 78 5.16 2.45 16.28
CA GLU A 78 4.92 2.52 17.71
C GLU A 78 3.44 2.75 18.01
N LYS A 79 2.82 3.76 17.39
CA LYS A 79 1.39 4.08 17.58
C LYS A 79 0.46 2.89 17.28
N TYR A 80 0.79 2.10 16.27
CA TYR A 80 -0.04 0.98 15.80
C TYR A 80 0.56 -0.40 16.12
N HIS A 81 1.44 -0.52 17.11
CA HIS A 81 2.17 -1.77 17.41
C HIS A 81 1.25 -3.00 17.59
N ASN A 82 0.06 -2.83 18.15
CA ASN A 82 -0.93 -3.91 18.34
C ASN A 82 -1.79 -4.21 17.09
N ASN A 83 -1.64 -3.46 16.01
CA ASN A 83 -2.40 -3.63 14.78
C ASN A 83 -1.52 -4.21 13.67
N THR A 84 -1.40 -5.54 13.62
CA THR A 84 -0.59 -6.26 12.64
C THR A 84 -0.91 -5.87 11.19
N LYS A 85 -2.18 -5.57 10.87
CA LYS A 85 -2.56 -5.15 9.51
C LYS A 85 -1.94 -3.80 9.13
N ILE A 86 -1.86 -2.85 10.07
CA ILE A 86 -1.23 -1.55 9.84
C ILE A 86 0.28 -1.69 9.85
N ILE A 87 0.86 -2.44 10.79
CA ILE A 87 2.30 -2.72 10.83
C ILE A 87 2.76 -3.32 9.50
N ASN A 88 2.08 -4.35 8.99
CA ASN A 88 2.42 -4.96 7.71
C ASN A 88 2.35 -3.97 6.54
N LYS A 89 1.46 -2.97 6.57
CA LYS A 89 1.41 -1.92 5.54
C LYS A 89 2.59 -0.96 5.64
N ILE A 90 2.97 -0.57 6.85
CA ILE A 90 4.10 0.35 7.09
C ILE A 90 5.43 -0.35 6.77
N SER A 91 5.61 -1.60 7.21
CA SER A 91 6.84 -2.37 7.03
C SER A 91 7.17 -2.72 5.58
N LYS A 92 6.23 -2.57 4.64
CA LYS A 92 6.52 -2.66 3.19
C LYS A 92 7.55 -1.64 2.72
N TYR A 93 7.73 -0.57 3.50
CA TYR A 93 8.64 0.53 3.20
C TYR A 93 9.83 0.55 4.16
N ASP A 94 10.15 -0.57 4.81
CA ASP A 94 11.30 -0.65 5.70
C ASP A 94 12.62 -0.52 4.97
N SER A 95 12.70 -1.06 3.75
CA SER A 95 13.85 -0.99 2.86
C SER A 95 13.98 0.34 2.11
N LEU A 96 13.08 1.32 2.35
CA LEU A 96 13.39 2.68 1.96
C LEU A 96 14.54 3.13 2.87
N GLU A 97 15.76 2.95 2.36
CA GLU A 97 16.96 3.63 2.83
C GLU A 97 16.77 5.09 2.47
N ILE A 98 16.75 5.94 3.49
CA ILE A 98 16.53 7.36 3.35
C ILE A 98 17.73 7.99 4.00
N ASP A 99 18.77 8.15 3.19
CA ASP A 99 20.03 8.75 3.56
C ASP A 99 19.98 10.23 3.19
#